data_AF-A0A0F9A632-F1
#
_entry.id   AF-A0A0F9A632-F1
#
_cell.length_a   1.000
_cell.length_b   1.000
_cell.length_c   1.000
_cell.angle_alpha   90.00
_cell.angle_beta   90.00
_cell.angle_gamma   90.00
#
_symmetry.space_group_name_H-M   'P 1'
#
loop_
_entity.id
_entity.type
_entity.pdbx_description
1 polymer ?
#
loop_
_entity_poly.entity_id
_entity_poly.type
_entity_poly.pdbx_seq_one_letter_code
_entity_poly.pdbx_strand_id
1 'polypeptide(L)'
;VMSLAERKEIIANFKCVDEVMTQNSVDPTENLRKLDVDILVHGDDWSKDFPGAKYMRDAGKKAVLTKYYPGQSTTKIIERASKIYHKGRRENYKGSK
;
A
#
# COMPACT_ATOMS: atom_id res chain seq x y z
N VAL A 1 -8.81 0.93 -9.89
CA VAL A 1 -9.22 -0.44 -9.48
C VAL A 1 -9.93 -0.40 -8.14
N MET A 2 -9.45 0.29 -7.10
CA MET A 2 -10.16 0.37 -5.81
C MET A 2 -10.29 1.81 -5.29
N SER A 3 -11.45 2.12 -4.73
CA SER A 3 -11.77 3.35 -3.98
C SER A 3 -11.07 3.39 -2.62
N LEU A 4 -11.11 4.54 -1.95
CA LEU A 4 -10.58 4.68 -0.58
C LEU A 4 -11.34 3.80 0.42
N ALA A 5 -12.66 3.72 0.31
CA ALA A 5 -13.51 2.94 1.22
C ALA A 5 -13.17 1.44 1.14
N GLU A 6 -13.07 0.89 -0.08
CA GLU A 6 -12.70 -0.52 -0.28
C GLU A 6 -11.29 -0.81 0.25
N ARG A 7 -10.31 0.08 0.04
CA ARG A 7 -8.96 -0.10 0.59
C ARG A 7 -8.94 -0.09 2.11
N LYS A 8 -9.71 0.81 2.74
CA LYS A 8 -9.82 0.91 4.19
C LYS A 8 -10.40 -0.39 4.76
N GLU A 9 -11.46 -0.91 4.15
CA GLU A 9 -12.10 -2.16 4.58
C GLU A 9 -11.14 -3.36 4.49
N ILE A 10 -10.39 -3.50 3.40
CA ILE A 10 -9.41 -4.59 3.25
C ILE A 10 -8.34 -4.51 4.35
N ILE A 11 -7.75 -3.33 4.58
CA ILE A 11 -6.67 -3.17 5.56
C ILE A 11 -7.18 -3.41 6.99
N ALA A 12 -8.39 -2.94 7.31
CA ALA A 12 -8.98 -3.12 8.64
C ALA A 12 -9.27 -4.59 9.00
N ASN A 13 -9.31 -5.49 8.01
CA ASN A 13 -9.53 -6.92 8.22
C ASN A 13 -8.22 -7.74 8.34
N PHE A 14 -7.06 -7.09 8.34
CA PHE A 14 -5.79 -7.78 8.56
C PHE A 14 -5.61 -8.12 10.03
N LYS A 15 -5.21 -9.37 10.33
CA LYS A 15 -5.04 -9.86 11.71
C LYS A 15 -4.05 -9.04 12.57
N CYS A 16 -3.12 -8.33 11.94
CA CYS A 16 -2.09 -7.55 12.62
C CYS A 16 -2.38 -6.04 12.66
N VAL A 17 -3.59 -5.62 12.28
CA VAL A 17 -4.00 -4.22 12.25
C VAL A 17 -5.00 -3.97 13.37
N ASP A 18 -4.66 -3.06 14.29
CA ASP A 18 -5.55 -2.63 15.36
C ASP A 18 -6.47 -1.49 14.90
N GLU A 19 -5.93 -0.51 14.16
CA GLU A 19 -6.67 0.66 13.69
C GLU A 19 -6.26 1.11 12.28
N VAL A 20 -7.20 1.74 11.57
CA VAL A 20 -6.96 2.31 10.22
C VAL A 20 -7.40 3.76 10.15
N MET A 21 -6.44 4.65 9.90
CA MET A 21 -6.65 6.08 9.73
C MET A 21 -6.43 6.49 8.27
N THR A 22 -7.27 7.40 7.77
CA THR A 22 -7.07 8.00 6.44
C THR A 22 -5.99 9.07 6.48
N GLN A 23 -5.26 9.21 5.38
CA GLN A 23 -4.26 10.25 5.18
C GLN A 23 -4.61 11.04 3.92
N ASN A 24 -4.58 12.38 4.02
CA ASN A 24 -5.00 13.28 2.94
C ASN A 24 -3.82 13.94 2.20
N SER A 25 -2.59 13.74 2.67
CA SER A 25 -1.34 14.27 2.12
C SER A 25 -0.35 13.13 1.90
N VAL A 26 0.76 13.38 1.20
CA VAL A 26 1.86 12.40 1.13
C VAL A 26 2.62 12.32 2.46
N ASP A 27 2.76 13.45 3.14
CA ASP A 27 3.38 13.51 4.46
C ASP A 27 2.39 13.14 5.58
N PRO A 28 2.66 12.10 6.39
CA PRO A 28 1.78 11.65 7.47
C PRO A 28 1.87 12.47 8.76
N THR A 29 2.69 13.54 8.84
CA THR A 29 3.03 14.23 10.09
C THR A 29 1.82 14.66 10.92
N GLU A 30 0.70 15.05 10.29
CA GLU A 30 -0.54 15.36 11.00
C GLU A 30 -1.07 14.16 11.80
N ASN A 31 -1.11 12.97 11.18
CA ASN A 31 -1.56 11.74 11.81
C ASN A 31 -0.56 11.27 12.87
N LEU A 32 0.75 11.37 12.60
CA LEU A 32 1.79 10.99 13.56
C LEU A 32 1.72 11.82 14.84
N ARG A 33 1.42 13.11 14.72
CA ARG A 33 1.22 14.00 15.87
C ARG A 33 -0.03 13.67 16.66
N LYS A 34 -1.14 13.36 15.97
CA LYS A 34 -2.42 13.01 16.60
C LYS A 34 -2.34 11.72 17.41
N LEU A 35 -1.58 10.74 16.93
CA LEU A 35 -1.46 9.41 17.52
C LEU A 35 -0.22 9.23 18.42
N ASP A 36 0.66 10.22 18.48
CA ASP A 36 1.94 10.16 19.20
C ASP A 36 2.76 8.89 18.92
N VAL A 37 2.87 8.52 17.64
CA VAL A 37 3.49 7.25 17.21
C VAL A 37 4.97 7.16 17.61
N ASP A 38 5.44 6.00 18.09
CA ASP A 38 6.84 5.74 18.45
C ASP A 38 7.74 5.29 17.28
N ILE A 39 7.15 4.56 16.34
CA ILE A 39 7.86 3.97 15.20
C ILE A 39 7.04 4.16 13.92
N LEU A 40 7.64 4.81 12.93
CA LEU A 40 7.10 4.93 11.58
C LEU A 40 7.83 3.95 10.66
N VAL A 41 7.08 3.13 9.92
CA VAL A 41 7.64 2.13 9.00
C VAL A 41 7.20 2.44 7.58
N HIS A 42 8.14 2.33 6.63
CA HIS A 42 7.85 2.37 5.19
C HIS A 42 8.61 1.25 4.47
N GLY A 43 8.14 0.82 3.29
CA GLY A 43 8.92 -0.03 2.39
C GLY A 43 10.18 0.67 1.87
N ASP A 44 11.20 -0.12 1.49
CA ASP A 44 12.51 0.30 0.99
C ASP A 44 12.49 0.95 -0.41
N ASP A 45 11.30 1.13 -0.97
CA ASP A 45 11.03 1.89 -2.20
C ASP A 45 11.34 3.40 -2.04
N TRP A 46 11.65 3.86 -0.83
CA TRP A 46 11.97 5.25 -0.51
C TRP A 46 13.41 5.41 0.01
N SER A 47 13.92 6.64 -0.09
CA SER A 47 15.14 7.02 0.62
C SER A 47 14.90 7.10 2.14
N LYS A 48 15.98 7.27 2.93
CA LYS A 48 15.90 7.46 4.40
C LYS A 48 15.18 8.75 4.80
N ASP A 49 14.95 9.66 3.86
CA ASP A 49 14.25 10.93 4.05
C ASP A 49 12.82 10.89 3.52
N PHE A 50 12.17 9.73 3.67
CA PHE A 50 10.78 9.54 3.30
C PHE A 50 9.84 10.45 4.13
N PRO A 51 8.64 10.76 3.63
CA PRO A 51 7.71 11.67 4.28
C PRO A 51 7.43 11.29 5.75
N GLY A 52 7.46 12.27 6.65
CA GLY A 52 7.34 12.05 8.10
C GLY A 52 8.62 11.59 8.82
N ALA A 53 9.64 11.08 8.12
CA ALA A 53 10.86 10.58 8.76
C ALA A 53 11.64 11.66 9.52
N LYS A 54 11.69 12.89 8.98
CA LYS A 54 12.31 14.04 9.65
C LYS A 54 11.62 14.36 10.98
N TYR A 55 10.28 14.45 10.97
CA TYR A 55 9.48 14.70 12.16
C TYR A 55 9.77 13.65 13.25
N MET A 56 9.79 12.37 12.88
CA MET A 56 10.10 11.29 13.81
C MET A 56 11.49 11.44 14.44
N ARG A 57 12.52 11.73 13.63
CA ARG A 57 13.89 11.92 14.12
C ARG A 57 14.03 13.13 15.04
N ASP A 58 13.44 14.25 14.66
CA ASP A 58 13.46 15.48 15.46
C ASP A 58 12.77 15.28 16.82
N ALA A 59 11.74 14.43 16.86
CA ALA A 59 11.05 14.03 18.08
C ALA A 59 11.77 12.93 18.89
N GLY A 60 12.96 12.50 18.49
CA GLY A 60 13.70 11.42 19.15
C GLY A 60 13.12 10.01 18.93
N LYS A 61 12.23 9.86 17.94
CA LYS A 61 11.49 8.64 17.61
C LYS A 61 12.08 7.91 16.40
N LYS A 62 11.57 6.72 16.08
CA LYS A 62 12.15 5.84 15.05
C LYS A 62 11.41 5.96 13.71
N ALA A 63 12.19 6.07 12.63
CA ALA A 63 11.73 5.93 11.25
C ALA A 63 12.52 4.80 10.58
N VAL A 64 11.83 3.76 10.10
CA VAL A 64 12.45 2.50 9.66
C VAL A 64 11.99 2.15 8.25
N LEU A 65 12.92 1.68 7.41
CA LEU A 65 12.63 1.07 6.12
C LEU A 65 12.62 -0.45 6.26
N THR A 66 11.60 -1.10 5.70
CA THR A 66 11.49 -2.57 5.63
C THR A 66 11.65 -3.06 4.20
N LYS A 67 12.19 -4.28 4.05
CA LYS A 67 12.45 -4.87 2.73
C LYS A 67 11.14 -5.21 2.02
N TYR A 68 11.07 -4.87 0.73
CA TYR A 68 9.96 -5.27 -0.12
C TYR A 68 9.81 -6.80 -0.21
N TYR A 69 8.57 -7.30 -0.23
CA TYR A 69 8.26 -8.70 -0.48
C TYR A 69 8.01 -8.95 -1.97
N PRO A 70 8.93 -9.61 -2.70
CA PRO A 70 8.85 -9.67 -4.16
C PRO A 70 7.82 -10.69 -4.68
N GLY A 71 7.25 -11.55 -3.81
CA GLY A 71 6.37 -12.64 -4.24
C GLY A 71 5.10 -12.16 -4.94
N GLN A 72 4.55 -11.03 -4.54
CA GLN A 72 3.27 -10.52 -5.04
C GLN A 72 3.25 -8.99 -5.11
N SER A 73 2.59 -8.45 -6.14
CA SER A 73 2.40 -7.00 -6.30
C SER A 73 1.10 -6.70 -7.03
N THR A 74 0.53 -5.52 -6.80
CA THR A 74 -0.67 -5.07 -7.52
C THR A 74 -0.49 -5.13 -9.04
N THR A 75 0.69 -4.74 -9.53
CA THR A 75 1.04 -4.84 -10.96
C THR A 75 0.97 -6.28 -11.46
N LYS A 76 1.57 -7.24 -10.73
CA LYS A 76 1.53 -8.68 -11.09
C LYS A 76 0.10 -9.22 -11.13
N ILE A 77 -0.76 -8.82 -10.18
CA ILE A 77 -2.18 -9.20 -10.17
C ILE A 77 -2.87 -8.66 -11.44
N ILE A 78 -2.73 -7.36 -11.71
CA ILE A 78 -3.40 -6.69 -12.83
C ILE A 78 -2.96 -7.31 -14.16
N GLU A 79 -1.66 -7.52 -14.35
CA GLU A 79 -1.12 -8.14 -15.57
C GLU A 79 -1.65 -9.57 -15.76
N ARG A 80 -1.67 -10.37 -14.69
CA ARG A 80 -2.18 -11.75 -14.75
C ARG A 80 -3.67 -11.77 -15.09
N ALA A 81 -4.47 -10.94 -14.42
CA ALA A 81 -5.91 -10.84 -14.68
C ALA A 81 -6.18 -10.39 -16.12
N SER A 82 -5.46 -9.37 -16.59
CA SER A 82 -5.55 -8.89 -17.97
C SER A 82 -5.21 -9.98 -18.99
N LYS A 83 -4.13 -10.73 -18.79
CA LYS A 83 -3.75 -11.85 -19.68
C LYS A 83 -4.85 -12.92 -19.77
N ILE A 84 -5.45 -13.30 -18.64
CA ILE A 84 -6.54 -14.28 -18.59
C ILE A 84 -7.76 -13.76 -19.36
N TYR A 85 -8.17 -12.52 -19.09
CA TYR A 85 -9.31 -11.90 -19.77
C TYR A 85 -9.15 -11.85 -21.29
N HIS A 86 -7.98 -11.39 -21.78
CA HIS A 86 -7.71 -11.29 -23.22
C HIS A 86 -7.55 -12.65 -23.91
N LYS A 87 -7.15 -13.71 -23.18
CA LYS A 87 -7.10 -15.07 -23.71
C LYS A 87 -8.52 -15.62 -23.91
N GLY A 88 -9.36 -15.56 -22.88
CA GLY A 88 -10.75 -16.02 -22.96
C GLY A 88 -11.54 -15.32 -24.06
N ARG A 89 -11.34 -14.00 -24.24
CA ARG A 89 -12.00 -13.24 -25.33
C ARG A 89 -11.61 -13.72 -26.73
N ARG A 90 -10.34 -14.11 -26.93
CA ARG A 90 -9.84 -14.64 -28.20
C ARG A 90 -10.35 -16.05 -28.50
N GLU A 91 -10.49 -16.88 -27.48
CA GLU A 91 -11.03 -18.23 -27.60
C GLU A 91 -12.54 -18.20 -27.93
N ASN A 92 -13.31 -17.35 -27.24
CA ASN A 92 -14.75 -17.18 -27.52
C ASN A 92 -15.02 -16.67 -28.95
N TYR A 93 -14.17 -15.80 -29.49
CA TYR A 93 -14.31 -15.30 -30.88
C TYR A 93 -13.99 -16.35 -31.95
N LYS A 94 -13.17 -17.36 -31.63
CA LYS A 94 -12.87 -18.46 -32.55
C LYS A 94 -13.96 -19.53 -32.58
N GLY A 95 -14.72 -19.68 -31.49
CA GLY A 95 -15.86 -20.62 -31.41
C GLY A 95 -17.18 -20.09 -31.98
N SER A 96 -17.23 -18.82 -32.42
CA SER A 96 -18.40 -18.18 -33.02
C SER A 96 -18.31 -18.05 -34.55
N LYS A 97 -17.39 -18.80 -35.19
CA LYS A 97 -17.22 -18.86 -36.65
C LYS A 97 -17.45 -20.28 -37.15
#